data_AF-A0A1Y1RNM0-F1
#
_entry.id   AF-A0A1Y1RNM0-F1
#
_cell.length_a   1.000
_cell.length_b   1.000
_cell.length_c   1.000
_cell.angle_alpha   90.00
_cell.angle_beta   90.00
_cell.angle_gamma   90.00
#
_symmetry.space_group_name_H-M   'P 1'
#
loop_
_entity.id
_entity.type
_entity.pdbx_description
1 polymer ?
#
loop_
_entity_poly.entity_id
_entity_poly.type
_entity_poly.pdbx_seq_one_letter_code
_entity_poly.pdbx_strand_id
1 'polypeptide(L)'
;MIAGLDLWFWVCALLGAASFFICLIRFFRGAAPDDWSQGSVIVLEAFLIIYLVGSIIMQAVMGGPNGDWLEYYGYLLTAMIIPVGTFIWSLAERTHWSTLVLGLTGPVLIIMVHRMNMLWYYY
;
A
#
# COMPACT_ATOMS: atom_id res chain seq x y z
N MET A 1 11.75 5.46 -15.57
CA MET A 1 10.39 4.87 -15.62
C MET A 1 10.45 3.58 -16.41
N ILE A 2 9.84 2.50 -15.91
CA ILE A 2 9.77 1.20 -16.59
C ILE A 2 8.32 1.02 -17.01
N ALA A 3 8.07 0.80 -18.30
CA ALA A 3 6.72 0.69 -18.89
C ALA A 3 5.79 1.89 -18.57
N GLY A 4 6.36 3.10 -18.46
CA GLY A 4 5.60 4.31 -18.13
C GLY A 4 5.28 4.47 -16.63
N LEU A 5 5.73 3.55 -15.77
CA LEU A 5 5.52 3.65 -14.33
C LEU A 5 6.85 3.97 -13.63
N ASP A 6 6.77 4.66 -12.50
CA ASP A 6 7.95 5.03 -11.73
C ASP A 6 8.48 3.87 -10.89
N LEU A 7 9.69 4.05 -10.34
CA LEU A 7 10.32 3.02 -9.51
C LEU A 7 9.49 2.74 -8.25
N TRP A 8 8.87 3.76 -7.67
CA TRP A 8 8.05 3.64 -6.47
C TRP A 8 6.84 2.74 -6.68
N PHE A 9 6.17 2.84 -7.83
CA PHE A 9 5.10 1.92 -8.20
C PHE A 9 5.60 0.47 -8.22
N TRP A 10 6.74 0.20 -8.85
CA TRP A 10 7.27 -1.17 -8.93
C TRP A 10 7.68 -1.72 -7.57
N VAL A 11 8.23 -0.89 -6.69
CA VAL A 11 8.50 -1.28 -5.29
C VAL A 11 7.20 -1.58 -4.55
N CYS A 12 6.17 -0.74 -4.69
CA CYS A 12 4.86 -0.99 -4.11
C CYS A 12 4.23 -2.27 -4.65
N ALA A 13 4.31 -2.51 -5.97
CA ALA A 13 3.81 -3.72 -6.61
C ALA A 13 4.49 -4.98 -6.07
N LEU A 14 5.81 -4.93 -5.91
CA LEU A 14 6.58 -6.05 -5.35
C LEU A 14 6.20 -6.32 -3.89
N LEU A 15 6.21 -5.29 -3.05
CA LEU A 15 5.89 -5.43 -1.62
C LEU A 15 4.43 -5.84 -1.41
N GLY A 16 3.50 -5.23 -2.15
CA GLY A 16 2.08 -5.51 -2.09
C GLY A 16 1.76 -6.94 -2.54
N ALA A 17 2.38 -7.41 -3.63
CA ALA A 17 2.25 -8.79 -4.06
C ALA A 17 2.86 -9.77 -3.05
N ALA A 18 4.04 -9.48 -2.51
CA ALA A 18 4.67 -10.32 -1.50
C ALA A 18 3.81 -10.44 -0.23
N SER A 19 3.29 -9.33 0.30
CA SER A 19 2.38 -9.33 1.45
C SER A 19 1.10 -10.12 1.16
N PHE A 20 0.50 -9.93 -0.03
CA PHE A 20 -0.68 -10.68 -0.44
C PHE A 20 -0.42 -12.18 -0.45
N PHE A 21 0.67 -12.63 -1.07
CA PHE A 21 1.00 -14.06 -1.14
C PHE A 21 1.32 -14.66 0.24
N ILE A 22 2.01 -13.93 1.12
CA ILE A 22 2.26 -14.37 2.51
C ILE A 22 0.92 -14.61 3.22
N CYS A 23 0.03 -13.62 3.19
CA CYS A 23 -1.29 -13.72 3.83
C CYS A 23 -2.17 -14.79 3.18
N LEU A 24 -2.12 -14.95 1.86
CA LEU A 24 -2.88 -15.93 1.12
C LEU A 24 -2.45 -17.37 1.46
N ILE A 25 -1.14 -17.63 1.53
CA ILE A 25 -0.60 -18.92 1.95
C ILE A 25 -1.02 -19.24 3.39
N ARG A 26 -0.98 -18.23 4.28
CA ARG A 26 -1.41 -18.38 5.68
C ARG A 26 -2.91 -18.68 5.79
N PHE A 27 -3.73 -17.98 4.99
CA PHE A 27 -5.17 -18.21 4.90
C PHE A 27 -5.49 -19.64 4.49
N PHE A 28 -4.88 -20.16 3.42
CA PHE A 28 -5.11 -21.53 2.97
C PHE A 28 -4.64 -22.61 3.97
N ARG A 29 -3.72 -22.26 4.86
CA ARG A 29 -3.29 -23.13 5.99
C ARG A 29 -4.22 -23.05 7.20
N GLY A 30 -5.29 -22.25 7.14
CA GLY A 30 -6.23 -22.03 8.24
C GLY A 30 -5.63 -21.25 9.41
N ALA A 31 -4.52 -20.54 9.20
CA ALA A 31 -3.84 -19.81 10.25
C ALA A 31 -4.54 -18.47 10.53
N ALA A 32 -4.77 -18.18 11.82
CA ALA A 32 -5.13 -16.85 12.30
C ALA A 32 -3.98 -15.84 12.03
N PRO A 33 -4.25 -14.52 12.14
CA PRO A 33 -3.21 -13.51 12.00
C PRO A 33 -2.03 -13.76 12.93
N ASP A 34 -0.85 -13.84 12.35
CA ASP A 34 0.43 -14.06 13.03
C ASP A 34 1.44 -12.97 12.68
N ASP A 35 2.56 -12.94 13.40
CA ASP A 35 3.61 -11.92 13.26
C ASP A 35 4.11 -11.77 11.81
N TRP A 36 4.10 -12.84 11.02
CA TRP A 36 4.47 -12.78 9.61
C TRP A 36 3.42 -12.07 8.75
N SER A 37 2.14 -12.42 8.90
CA SER A 37 1.04 -11.75 8.18
C SER A 37 0.94 -10.26 8.54
N GLN A 38 0.98 -9.96 9.84
CA GLN A 38 0.94 -8.61 10.37
C GLN A 38 2.19 -7.80 10.01
N GLY A 39 3.37 -8.40 10.15
CA GLY A 39 4.64 -7.79 9.78
C GLY A 39 4.69 -7.42 8.30
N SER A 40 4.10 -8.24 7.41
CA SER A 40 4.05 -7.92 5.98
C SER A 40 3.28 -6.63 5.69
N VAL A 41 2.19 -6.37 6.43
CA VAL A 41 1.38 -5.15 6.28
C VAL A 41 2.06 -3.96 6.93
N ILE A 42 2.76 -4.14 8.06
CA ILE A 42 3.57 -3.08 8.68
C ILE A 42 4.66 -2.58 7.71
N VAL A 43 5.29 -3.49 6.95
CA VAL A 43 6.29 -3.10 5.93
C VAL A 43 5.65 -2.23 4.84
N LEU A 44 4.40 -2.52 4.43
CA LEU A 44 3.67 -1.69 3.48
C LEU A 44 3.39 -0.30 4.03
N GLU A 45 2.97 -0.21 5.30
CA GLU A 45 2.73 1.10 5.93
C GLU A 45 4.03 1.91 6.06
N ALA A 46 5.13 1.27 6.45
CA ALA A 46 6.44 1.91 6.50
C ALA A 46 6.86 2.44 5.12
N PHE A 47 6.61 1.67 4.06
CA PHE A 47 6.83 2.12 2.68
C PHE A 47 5.98 3.34 2.33
N LEU A 48 4.69 3.36 2.69
CA LEU A 48 3.81 4.50 2.41
C LEU A 48 4.24 5.78 3.15
N ILE A 49 4.75 5.66 4.37
CA ILE A 49 5.32 6.79 5.11
C ILE A 49 6.52 7.37 4.35
N ILE A 50 7.43 6.51 3.87
CA ILE A 50 8.58 6.95 3.04
C ILE A 50 8.07 7.59 1.74
N TYR A 51 7.06 7.00 1.11
CA TYR A 51 6.45 7.50 -0.11
C TYR A 51 5.80 8.89 0.10
N LEU A 52 5.15 9.13 1.24
CA LEU A 52 4.59 10.43 1.62
C LEU A 52 5.68 11.48 1.77
N VAL A 53 6.74 11.18 2.53
CA VAL A 53 7.87 12.09 2.71
C VAL A 53 8.52 12.40 1.35
N GLY A 54 8.72 11.37 0.51
CA GLY A 54 9.23 11.54 -0.85
C GLY A 54 8.33 12.43 -1.71
N SER A 55 7.01 12.27 -1.62
CA SER A 55 6.03 13.10 -2.36
C SER A 55 6.09 14.57 -1.95
N ILE A 56 6.19 14.85 -0.65
CA ILE A 56 6.30 16.22 -0.12
C ILE A 56 7.61 16.88 -0.57
N ILE A 57 8.73 16.14 -0.48
CA ILE A 57 10.04 16.65 -0.93
C ILE A 57 10.01 16.94 -2.43
N MET A 58 9.49 16.01 -3.23
CA MET A 58 9.39 16.18 -4.67
C MET A 58 8.50 17.36 -5.04
N GLN A 59 7.40 17.57 -4.31
CA GLN A 59 6.54 18.72 -4.54
C GLN A 59 7.26 20.05 -4.26
N ALA A 60 8.06 20.11 -3.20
CA ALA A 60 8.83 21.31 -2.86
C ALA A 60 9.96 21.61 -3.85
N VAL A 61 10.56 20.58 -4.47
CA VAL A 61 11.72 20.71 -5.37
C VAL A 61 11.31 20.86 -6.84
N MET A 62 10.33 20.08 -7.29
CA MET A 62 10.02 19.87 -8.72
C MET A 62 8.63 20.37 -9.13
N GLY A 63 7.86 20.94 -8.20
CA GLY A 63 6.56 21.55 -8.53
C GLY A 63 5.42 20.54 -8.67
N GLY A 64 5.13 19.81 -7.58
CA GLY A 64 3.90 19.04 -7.35
C GLY A 64 3.50 17.97 -8.39
N PRO A 65 2.36 17.29 -8.17
CA PRO A 65 1.69 16.51 -9.21
C PRO A 65 1.18 17.45 -10.31
N ASN A 66 1.20 17.00 -11.58
CA ASN A 66 0.62 17.77 -12.67
C ASN A 66 -0.92 17.88 -12.55
N GLY A 67 -1.58 16.83 -12.04
CA GLY A 67 -3.02 16.84 -11.73
C GLY A 67 -3.37 17.62 -10.47
N ASP A 68 -4.61 17.47 -9.98
CA ASP A 68 -5.02 18.11 -8.74
C ASP A 68 -4.25 17.53 -7.53
N TRP A 69 -3.53 18.40 -6.83
CA TRP A 69 -2.74 18.02 -5.67
C TRP A 69 -3.61 17.47 -4.54
N LEU A 70 -4.84 17.99 -4.38
CA LEU A 70 -5.73 17.52 -3.34
C LEU A 70 -6.20 16.08 -3.62
N GLU A 71 -6.50 15.75 -4.88
CA GLU A 71 -6.82 14.38 -5.30
C GLU A 71 -5.66 13.42 -5.02
N TYR A 72 -4.42 13.81 -5.35
CA TYR A 72 -3.23 13.01 -5.08
C TYR A 72 -3.05 12.68 -3.58
N TYR A 73 -3.10 13.69 -2.72
CA TYR A 73 -2.96 13.46 -1.27
C TYR A 73 -4.18 12.77 -0.66
N GLY A 74 -5.37 12.94 -1.23
CA GLY A 74 -6.56 12.19 -0.85
C GLY A 74 -6.40 10.68 -1.10
N TYR A 75 -5.86 10.31 -2.27
CA TYR A 75 -5.50 8.92 -2.56
C TYR A 75 -4.41 8.40 -1.64
N LEU A 76 -3.36 9.18 -1.39
CA LEU A 76 -2.25 8.79 -0.51
C LEU A 76 -2.72 8.56 0.93
N LEU A 77 -3.51 9.47 1.48
CA LEU A 77 -4.07 9.35 2.82
C LEU A 77 -4.95 8.12 2.93
N THR A 78 -5.81 7.89 1.93
CA THR A 78 -6.66 6.69 1.88
C THR A 78 -5.81 5.43 1.83
N ALA A 79 -4.74 5.42 1.02
CA ALA A 79 -3.80 4.31 0.93
C ALA A 79 -3.14 4.00 2.28
N MET A 80 -2.78 5.01 3.08
CA MET A 80 -2.20 4.82 4.43
C MET A 80 -3.22 4.33 5.47
N ILE A 81 -4.49 4.72 5.36
CA ILE A 81 -5.52 4.28 6.31
C ILE A 81 -5.81 2.77 6.18
N ILE A 82 -5.72 2.20 4.99
CA ILE A 82 -6.04 0.79 4.71
C ILE A 82 -5.15 -0.20 5.49
N PRO A 83 -3.81 -0.17 5.42
CA PRO A 83 -2.94 -1.05 6.20
C PRO A 83 -3.15 -0.87 7.70
N VAL A 84 -3.34 0.37 8.19
CA VAL A 84 -3.66 0.62 9.60
C VAL A 84 -4.98 -0.04 10.00
N GLY A 85 -6.03 0.15 9.19
CA GLY A 85 -7.35 -0.42 9.44
C GLY A 85 -7.35 -1.94 9.43
N THR A 86 -6.70 -2.57 8.44
CA THR A 86 -6.58 -4.03 8.37
C THR A 86 -5.70 -4.60 9.48
N PHE A 87 -4.65 -3.89 9.89
CA PHE A 87 -3.83 -4.26 11.04
C PHE A 87 -4.65 -4.26 12.33
N ILE A 88 -5.39 -3.18 12.62
CA ILE A 88 -6.26 -3.09 13.80
C ILE A 88 -7.34 -4.18 13.75
N TRP A 89 -7.94 -4.42 12.58
CA TRP A 89 -8.93 -5.49 12.38
C TRP A 89 -8.35 -6.85 12.75
N SER A 90 -7.10 -7.12 12.37
CA SER A 90 -6.42 -8.36 12.71
C SER A 90 -6.18 -8.60 14.19
N LEU A 91 -6.17 -7.53 14.99
CA LEU A 91 -6.06 -7.62 16.44
C LEU A 91 -7.42 -7.90 17.10
N ALA A 92 -8.49 -7.31 16.55
CA ALA A 92 -9.86 -7.49 17.04
C ALA A 92 -10.41 -8.88 16.70
N GLU A 93 -10.18 -9.35 15.48
CA GLU A 93 -10.69 -10.62 14.97
C GLU A 93 -9.54 -11.57 14.65
N ARG A 94 -9.42 -12.66 15.41
CA ARG A 94 -8.33 -13.65 15.30
C ARG A 94 -8.76 -14.96 14.62
N THR A 95 -9.46 -14.84 13.51
CA THR A 95 -9.83 -15.97 12.64
C THR A 95 -9.05 -15.95 11.33
N HIS A 96 -8.99 -17.08 10.63
CA HIS A 96 -8.31 -17.18 9.33
C HIS A 96 -8.86 -16.17 8.29
N TRP A 97 -10.15 -15.82 8.36
CA TRP A 97 -10.75 -14.76 7.53
C TRP A 97 -10.09 -13.39 7.73
N SER A 98 -9.63 -13.10 8.94
CA SER A 98 -8.91 -11.87 9.24
C SER A 98 -7.54 -11.82 8.52
N THR A 99 -6.86 -12.96 8.38
CA THR A 99 -5.64 -13.09 7.57
C THR A 99 -5.91 -12.81 6.09
N LEU A 100 -7.07 -13.21 5.58
CA LEU A 100 -7.47 -12.86 4.20
C LEU A 100 -7.65 -11.35 4.05
N VAL A 101 -8.35 -10.70 5.00
CA VAL A 101 -8.58 -9.25 5.01
C VAL A 101 -7.25 -8.48 5.07
N LEU A 102 -6.32 -8.91 5.93
CA LEU A 102 -4.94 -8.38 5.95
C LEU A 102 -4.25 -8.49 4.58
N GLY A 103 -4.42 -9.62 3.90
CA GLY A 103 -3.82 -9.84 2.58
C GLY A 103 -4.33 -8.86 1.53
N LEU A 104 -5.62 -8.49 1.57
CA LEU A 104 -6.24 -7.59 0.59
C LEU A 104 -5.64 -6.18 0.58
N THR A 105 -4.91 -5.78 1.63
CA THR A 105 -4.17 -4.52 1.68
C THR A 105 -3.20 -4.39 0.50
N GLY A 106 -2.42 -5.42 0.21
CA GLY A 106 -1.40 -5.39 -0.85
C GLY A 106 -1.97 -4.99 -2.22
N PRO A 107 -2.94 -5.75 -2.79
CA PRO A 107 -3.53 -5.44 -4.09
C PRO A 107 -4.22 -4.07 -4.14
N VAL A 108 -4.86 -3.64 -3.04
CA VAL A 108 -5.48 -2.32 -2.99
C VAL A 108 -4.44 -1.20 -3.10
N LEU A 109 -3.30 -1.32 -2.40
CA LEU A 109 -2.22 -0.34 -2.50
C LEU A 109 -1.65 -0.24 -3.91
N ILE A 110 -1.52 -1.35 -4.63
CA ILE A 110 -1.03 -1.36 -6.02
C ILE A 110 -1.94 -0.50 -6.90
N ILE A 111 -3.26 -0.64 -6.77
CA ILE A 111 -4.24 0.12 -7.54
C ILE A 111 -4.19 1.61 -7.16
N MET A 112 -4.10 1.92 -5.86
CA MET A 112 -4.01 3.30 -5.37
C MET A 112 -2.75 4.00 -5.89
N VAL A 113 -1.58 3.37 -5.75
CA VAL A 113 -0.31 3.95 -6.21
C VAL A 113 -0.28 4.05 -7.74
N HIS A 114 -0.92 3.13 -8.47
CA HIS A 114 -1.07 3.27 -9.92
C HIS A 114 -1.87 4.53 -10.29
N ARG A 115 -2.99 4.78 -9.61
CA ARG A 115 -3.78 6.00 -9.82
C ARG A 115 -2.98 7.26 -9.48
N MET A 116 -2.21 7.23 -8.41
CA MET A 116 -1.33 8.34 -8.03
C MET A 116 -0.21 8.59 -9.05
N ASN A 117 0.36 7.53 -9.64
CA ASN A 117 1.35 7.66 -10.70
C ASN A 117 0.74 8.34 -11.94
N MET A 118 -0.51 7.98 -12.28
CA MET A 118 -1.25 8.64 -13.36
C MET A 118 -1.42 10.14 -13.09
N LEU A 119 -1.86 10.52 -11.89
CA LEU A 119 -2.03 11.92 -11.47
C LEU A 119 -0.72 12.73 -11.51
N TRP A 120 0.42 12.08 -11.26
CA TRP A 120 1.71 12.77 -11.24
C TRP A 120 2.27 13.04 -12.63
N TYR A 121 2.22 12.05 -13.53
CA TYR A 121 2.95 12.10 -14.81
C TYR A 121 2.09 12.36 -16.05
N TYR A 122 0.80 12.02 -16.02
CA TYR A 122 -0.02 11.90 -17.24
C TYR A 122 -1.15 12.91 -17.36
N TYR A 123 -1.48 13.60 -16.27
CA TYR A 123 -2.27 14.83 -16.31
C TYR A 123 -1.33 16.03 -16.49
#